data_AF-A0A3C1GDX9-F1
#
_entry.id   AF-A0A3C1GDX9-F1
#
_cell.length_a   1.000
_cell.length_b   1.000
_cell.length_c   1.000
_cell.angle_alpha   90.00
_cell.angle_beta   90.00
_cell.angle_gamma   90.00
#
_symmetry.space_group_name_H-M   'P 1'
#
loop_
_entity.id
_entity.type
_entity.pdbx_description
1 polymer ?
#
loop_
_entity_poly.entity_id
_entity_poly.type
_entity_poly.pdbx_seq_one_letter_code
_entity_poly.pdbx_strand_id
1 'polypeptide(L)'
;MAERIVVGMSGGVDSSVAAALLVEQGHEVVGVTLRVWPGREPEEGGKRFGSCCAPEAAHDAREVARRLGIPYYLLNSEREFDETVVERFALEYRAGRTPVPCVVCNQKVKFGSLLHRARAWEAAAVATGHYARITRDERTGRMLLWRGRDERKDQSDFLWPLTQAQLAAARFPVGDMTKDAVRDRARALGLVTADTPESQEICFIP
;
A
#
# COMPACT_ATOMS: atom_id res chain seq x y z
N MET A 1 -10.21 -12.86 -16.41
CA MET A 1 -11.56 -12.41 -16.00
C MET A 1 -11.39 -11.11 -15.24
N ALA A 2 -12.31 -10.16 -15.42
CA ALA A 2 -12.33 -8.96 -14.58
C ALA A 2 -12.61 -9.37 -13.12
N GLU A 3 -11.85 -8.78 -12.20
CA GLU A 3 -11.97 -8.99 -10.76
C GLU A 3 -12.26 -7.64 -10.11
N ARG A 4 -13.00 -7.64 -8.99
CA ARG A 4 -13.07 -6.48 -8.10
C ARG A 4 -11.83 -6.45 -7.20
N ILE A 5 -11.07 -5.36 -7.23
CA ILE A 5 -9.80 -5.22 -6.52
C ILE A 5 -9.78 -3.92 -5.70
N VAL A 6 -9.47 -4.06 -4.41
CA VAL A 6 -9.26 -2.90 -3.53
C VAL A 6 -7.79 -2.49 -3.57
N VAL A 7 -7.50 -1.23 -3.88
CA VAL A 7 -6.13 -0.71 -3.93
C VAL A 7 -5.87 0.15 -2.70
N GLY A 8 -4.86 -0.21 -1.91
CA GLY A 8 -4.35 0.64 -0.86
C GLY A 8 -3.59 1.83 -1.44
N MET A 9 -4.20 3.01 -1.39
CA MET A 9 -3.68 4.27 -1.92
C MET A 9 -3.09 5.13 -0.79
N SER A 10 -1.77 5.28 -0.78
CA SER A 10 -1.03 6.01 0.25
C SER A 10 -0.83 7.50 -0.07
N GLY A 11 -1.40 7.99 -1.18
CA GLY A 11 -1.05 9.30 -1.76
C GLY A 11 0.28 9.31 -2.52
N GLY A 12 0.97 8.17 -2.60
CA GLY A 12 2.22 8.03 -3.35
C GLY A 12 2.01 7.63 -4.81
N VAL A 13 3.01 7.94 -5.64
CA VAL A 13 3.05 7.61 -7.07
C VAL A 13 2.85 6.11 -7.34
N ASP A 14 3.46 5.24 -6.52
CA ASP A 14 3.46 3.80 -6.77
C ASP A 14 2.06 3.20 -6.63
N SER A 15 1.33 3.60 -5.58
CA SER A 15 -0.06 3.17 -5.38
C SER A 15 -1.02 3.75 -6.43
N SER A 16 -0.71 4.96 -6.92
CA SER A 16 -1.49 5.64 -7.95
C SER A 16 -1.37 4.93 -9.31
N VAL A 17 -0.13 4.58 -9.70
CA VAL A 17 0.13 3.82 -10.91
C VAL A 17 -0.36 2.38 -10.79
N ALA A 18 -0.25 1.76 -9.62
CA ALA A 18 -0.82 0.44 -9.37
C ALA A 18 -2.34 0.42 -9.63
N ALA A 19 -3.08 1.43 -9.16
CA ALA A 19 -4.51 1.56 -9.45
C ALA A 19 -4.77 1.75 -10.95
N ALA A 20 -4.01 2.63 -11.62
CA ALA A 20 -4.17 2.89 -13.05
C ALA A 20 -3.95 1.64 -13.91
N LEU A 21 -2.90 0.85 -13.62
CA LEU A 21 -2.61 -0.39 -14.35
C LEU A 21 -3.74 -1.41 -14.22
N LEU A 22 -4.38 -1.52 -13.05
CA LEU A 22 -5.50 -2.43 -12.86
C LEU A 22 -6.76 -1.97 -13.61
N VAL A 23 -7.01 -0.66 -13.66
CA VAL A 23 -8.09 -0.09 -14.48
C VAL A 23 -7.86 -0.38 -15.96
N GLU A 24 -6.64 -0.16 -16.46
CA GLU A 24 -6.25 -0.44 -17.85
C GLU A 24 -6.37 -1.93 -18.22
N GLN A 25 -6.14 -2.82 -17.25
CA GLN A 25 -6.34 -4.27 -17.38
C GLN A 25 -7.83 -4.68 -17.37
N GLY A 26 -8.75 -3.74 -17.16
CA GLY A 26 -10.19 -3.97 -17.18
C GLY A 26 -10.76 -4.52 -15.88
N HIS A 27 -10.05 -4.36 -14.76
CA HIS A 27 -10.56 -4.73 -13.43
C HIS A 27 -11.52 -3.67 -12.89
N GLU A 28 -12.41 -4.08 -11.99
CA GLU A 28 -13.21 -3.15 -11.20
C GLU A 28 -12.38 -2.72 -9.99
N VAL A 29 -11.93 -1.46 -9.98
CA VAL A 29 -10.97 -0.98 -8.99
C VAL A 29 -11.65 -0.08 -7.97
N VAL A 30 -11.36 -0.29 -6.69
CA VAL A 30 -11.80 0.57 -5.58
C VAL A 30 -10.58 1.10 -4.84
N GLY A 31 -10.41 2.43 -4.80
CA GLY A 31 -9.33 3.07 -4.06
C GLY A 31 -9.65 3.19 -2.57
N VAL A 32 -8.67 2.88 -1.71
CA VAL A 32 -8.80 3.02 -0.25
C VAL A 32 -7.57 3.65 0.35
N THR A 33 -7.75 4.69 1.15
CA THR A 33 -6.71 5.19 2.06
C THR A 33 -7.03 4.77 3.49
N LEU A 34 -6.03 4.26 4.20
CA LEU A 34 -6.13 3.93 5.62
C LEU A 34 -5.65 5.13 6.45
N ARG A 35 -6.55 5.71 7.23
CA ARG A 35 -6.19 6.70 8.24
C ARG A 35 -5.71 5.97 9.48
N VAL A 36 -4.40 6.03 9.76
CA VAL A 36 -3.76 5.25 10.83
C VAL A 36 -3.20 6.09 11.98
N TRP A 37 -3.32 7.41 11.93
CA TRP A 37 -2.94 8.29 13.02
C TRP A 37 -3.99 9.38 13.26
N PRO A 38 -4.36 9.67 14.52
CA PRO A 38 -5.20 10.81 14.83
C PRO A 38 -4.40 12.07 14.48
N GLY A 39 -4.97 12.93 13.64
CA GLY A 39 -4.44 14.25 13.35
C GLY A 39 -4.48 15.16 14.59
N ARG A 40 -3.71 14.83 15.64
CA ARG A 40 -3.23 15.87 16.55
C ARG A 40 -2.34 16.75 15.71
N GLU A 41 -2.85 17.92 15.34
CA GLU A 41 -2.00 19.02 14.89
C GLU A 41 -0.86 19.15 15.90
N PRO A 42 0.40 19.34 15.45
CA PRO A 42 1.42 19.78 16.38
C PRO A 42 0.91 21.10 16.98
N GLU A 43 0.92 21.23 18.31
CA GLU A 43 0.58 22.48 19.00
C GLU A 43 1.49 23.65 18.56
N GLU A 44 2.54 23.37 17.79
CA GLU A 44 3.46 24.36 17.24
C GLU A 44 3.86 24.00 15.80
N GLY A 45 3.21 24.63 14.80
CA GLY A 45 3.77 25.07 13.50
C GLY A 45 4.60 24.12 12.61
N GLY A 46 4.78 22.86 12.98
CA GLY A 46 5.66 21.92 12.30
C GLY A 46 4.97 21.24 11.14
N LYS A 47 5.37 21.56 9.90
CA LYS A 47 5.02 20.74 8.73
C LYS A 47 5.53 19.32 8.94
N ARG A 48 4.63 18.36 9.09
CA ARG A 48 4.97 16.92 9.10
C ARG A 48 5.35 16.51 7.69
N PHE A 49 6.63 16.57 7.36
CA PHE A 49 7.14 16.11 6.08
C PHE A 49 7.07 14.57 6.03
N GLY A 50 6.42 14.01 5.01
CA GLY A 50 6.66 12.63 4.59
C GLY A 50 5.78 11.52 5.18
N SER A 51 4.77 11.81 6.00
CA SER A 51 3.87 10.74 6.48
C SER A 51 2.76 10.43 5.46
N CYS A 52 2.54 9.13 5.23
CA CYS A 52 1.40 8.56 4.48
C CYS A 52 0.01 9.02 5.01
N CYS A 53 -0.03 9.80 6.09
CA CYS A 53 -1.24 10.18 6.83
C CYS A 53 -1.48 11.69 6.87
N ALA A 54 -0.70 12.47 6.12
CA ALA A 54 -0.97 13.90 5.95
C ALA A 54 -2.32 14.09 5.22
N PRO A 55 -3.14 15.10 5.59
CA PRO A 55 -4.38 15.44 4.87
C PRO A 55 -4.18 15.56 3.36
N GLU A 56 -3.01 16.03 2.94
CA GLU A 56 -2.56 16.17 1.56
C GLU A 56 -2.46 14.80 0.86
N ALA A 57 -1.93 13.75 1.52
CA ALA A 57 -1.79 12.43 0.93
C ALA A 57 -3.17 11.78 0.64
N ALA A 58 -4.14 11.97 1.54
CA ALA A 58 -5.51 11.51 1.32
C ALA A 58 -6.25 12.30 0.24
N HIS A 59 -5.92 13.59 0.08
CA HIS A 59 -6.42 14.43 -1.00
C HIS A 59 -5.85 14.00 -2.36
N ASP A 60 -4.54 13.80 -2.45
CA ASP A 60 -3.87 13.34 -3.67
C ASP A 60 -4.40 11.98 -4.12
N ALA A 61 -4.59 11.04 -3.18
CA ALA A 61 -5.20 9.74 -3.47
C ALA A 61 -6.63 9.88 -4.03
N ARG A 62 -7.42 10.81 -3.48
CA ARG A 62 -8.78 11.12 -3.97
C ARG A 62 -8.75 11.71 -5.38
N GLU A 63 -7.84 12.64 -5.67
CA GLU A 63 -7.73 13.24 -7.00
C GLU A 63 -7.27 12.23 -8.05
N VAL A 64 -6.34 11.34 -7.70
CA VAL A 64 -5.98 10.20 -8.55
C VAL A 64 -7.20 9.31 -8.81
N ALA A 65 -7.94 8.93 -7.77
CA ALA A 65 -9.13 8.10 -7.95
C ALA A 65 -10.18 8.76 -8.85
N ARG A 66 -10.42 10.07 -8.68
CA ARG A 66 -11.31 10.86 -9.55
C ARG A 66 -10.82 10.86 -10.99
N ARG A 67 -9.51 11.04 -11.21
CA ARG A 67 -8.89 11.05 -12.55
C ARG A 67 -9.02 9.71 -13.26
N LEU A 68 -8.93 8.62 -12.50
CA LEU A 68 -9.08 7.24 -12.98
C LEU A 68 -10.55 6.79 -13.10
N GLY A 69 -11.51 7.58 -12.59
CA GLY A 69 -12.92 7.24 -12.62
C GLY A 69 -13.31 6.10 -11.68
N ILE A 70 -12.57 5.92 -10.58
CA ILE A 70 -12.80 4.83 -9.60
C ILE A 70 -13.39 5.35 -8.29
N PRO A 71 -14.24 4.57 -7.59
CA PRO A 71 -14.69 4.91 -6.25
C PRO A 71 -13.51 4.97 -5.26
N TYR A 72 -13.62 5.85 -4.27
CA TYR A 72 -12.59 6.08 -3.26
C TYR A 72 -13.19 6.19 -1.86
N TYR A 73 -12.57 5.49 -0.90
CA TYR A 73 -12.96 5.51 0.50
C TYR A 73 -11.78 5.81 1.42
N LEU A 74 -12.04 6.60 2.46
CA LEU A 74 -11.11 6.81 3.57
C LEU A 74 -11.58 5.95 4.75
N LEU A 75 -10.78 4.98 5.17
CA LEU A 75 -11.11 4.10 6.29
C LEU A 75 -10.35 4.53 7.53
N ASN A 76 -11.06 4.70 8.65
CA ASN A 76 -10.41 4.83 9.93
C ASN A 76 -9.87 3.44 10.36
N SER A 77 -8.55 3.40 10.56
CA SER A 77 -7.80 2.24 11.04
C SER A 77 -6.85 2.62 12.18
N GLU A 78 -7.05 3.78 12.82
CA GLU A 78 -6.18 4.30 13.89
C GLU A 78 -6.01 3.31 15.02
N ARG A 79 -7.13 2.90 15.66
CA ARG A 79 -7.11 1.97 16.78
C ARG A 79 -6.45 0.65 16.43
N GLU A 80 -6.81 0.09 15.27
CA GLU A 80 -6.29 -1.19 14.82
C GLU A 80 -4.79 -1.12 14.53
N PHE A 81 -4.34 -0.02 13.91
CA PHE A 81 -2.94 0.21 13.60
C PHE A 81 -2.12 0.44 14.88
N ASP A 82 -2.66 1.17 15.84
CA ASP A 82 -2.03 1.43 17.13
C ASP A 82 -1.78 0.11 17.89
N GLU A 83 -2.84 -0.67 18.12
CA GLU A 83 -2.79 -1.96 18.83
C GLU A 83 -1.88 -2.98 18.09
N THR A 84 -1.91 -3.00 16.76
CA THR A 84 -1.22 -4.03 15.96
C THR A 84 0.24 -3.70 15.67
N VAL A 85 0.54 -2.41 15.41
CA VAL A 85 1.83 -1.96 14.87
C VAL A 85 2.58 -1.12 15.89
N VAL A 86 1.96 -0.07 16.43
CA VAL A 86 2.64 0.92 17.29
C VAL A 86 2.95 0.34 18.67
N GLU A 87 1.98 -0.28 19.33
CA GLU A 87 2.16 -0.89 20.65
C GLU A 87 3.24 -1.98 20.58
N ARG A 88 3.17 -2.85 19.58
CA ARG A 88 4.18 -3.88 19.36
C ARG A 88 5.56 -3.28 19.10
N PHE A 89 5.66 -2.26 18.26
CA PHE A 89 6.92 -1.56 17.99
C PHE A 89 7.54 -1.03 19.29
N ALA A 90 6.75 -0.36 20.14
CA ALA A 90 7.22 0.14 21.44
C ALA A 90 7.65 -0.99 22.39
N LEU A 91 6.90 -2.09 22.46
CA LEU A 91 7.24 -3.26 23.29
C LEU A 91 8.55 -3.91 22.87
N GLU A 92 8.81 -4.04 21.57
CA GLU A 92 10.05 -4.63 21.04
C GLU A 92 11.27 -3.77 21.40
N TYR A 93 11.17 -2.44 21.28
CA TYR A 93 12.22 -1.53 21.74
C TYR A 93 12.45 -1.61 23.24
N ARG A 94 11.38 -1.66 24.05
CA ARG A 94 11.49 -1.85 25.51
C ARG A 94 12.20 -3.15 25.88
N ALA A 95 12.14 -4.15 25.03
CA ALA A 95 12.82 -5.42 25.20
C ALA A 95 14.23 -5.47 24.59
N GLY A 96 14.79 -4.32 24.15
CA GLY A 96 16.14 -4.21 23.59
C GLY A 96 16.27 -4.77 22.17
N ARG A 97 15.17 -4.93 21.43
CA ARG A 97 15.15 -5.40 20.04
C ARG A 97 14.91 -4.23 19.08
N THR A 98 15.30 -4.43 17.81
CA THR A 98 15.05 -3.46 16.72
C THR A 98 13.95 -4.01 15.80
N PRO A 99 12.68 -3.62 16.00
CA PRO A 99 11.57 -4.12 15.19
C PRO A 99 11.49 -3.47 13.81
N VAL A 100 10.94 -4.20 12.84
CA VAL A 100 10.56 -3.66 11.52
C VAL A 100 9.03 -3.56 11.43
N PRO A 101 8.42 -2.40 11.73
CA PRO A 101 6.97 -2.27 11.82
C PRO A 101 6.26 -2.49 10.48
N CYS A 102 6.94 -2.22 9.36
CA CYS A 102 6.41 -2.43 8.00
C CYS A 102 6.05 -3.90 7.74
N VAL A 103 6.82 -4.86 8.27
CA VAL A 103 6.56 -6.30 8.15
C VAL A 103 5.23 -6.66 8.82
N VAL A 104 4.99 -6.13 10.02
CA VAL A 104 3.74 -6.35 10.77
C VAL A 104 2.56 -5.65 10.09
N CYS A 105 2.74 -4.40 9.66
CA CYS A 105 1.73 -3.64 8.94
C CYS A 105 1.28 -4.36 7.66
N ASN A 106 2.22 -4.85 6.84
CA ASN A 106 1.89 -5.59 5.63
C ASN A 106 1.11 -6.87 5.96
N GLN A 107 1.57 -7.66 6.94
CA GLN A 107 0.93 -8.94 7.28
C GLN A 107 -0.45 -8.77 7.90
N LYS A 108 -0.61 -7.83 8.83
CA LYS A 108 -1.79 -7.74 9.71
C LYS A 108 -2.77 -6.66 9.31
N VAL A 109 -2.28 -5.54 8.76
CA VAL A 109 -3.11 -4.40 8.38
C VAL A 109 -3.46 -4.48 6.90
N LYS A 110 -2.47 -4.39 5.99
CA LYS A 110 -2.74 -4.33 4.53
C LYS A 110 -3.29 -5.64 3.96
N PHE A 111 -2.67 -6.77 4.27
CA PHE A 111 -3.12 -8.09 3.81
C PHE A 111 -3.86 -8.88 4.88
N GLY A 112 -4.11 -8.28 6.04
CA GLY A 112 -4.98 -8.82 7.08
C GLY A 112 -6.32 -8.10 7.07
N SER A 113 -6.47 -7.07 7.90
CA SER A 113 -7.75 -6.35 8.07
C SER A 113 -8.27 -5.72 6.79
N LEU A 114 -7.45 -5.03 6.00
CA LEU A 114 -7.90 -4.45 4.73
C LEU A 114 -8.40 -5.54 3.77
N LEU A 115 -7.71 -6.68 3.69
CA LEU A 115 -8.19 -7.82 2.90
C LEU A 115 -9.51 -8.39 3.44
N HIS A 116 -9.67 -8.46 4.76
CA HIS A 116 -10.93 -8.88 5.38
C HIS A 116 -12.08 -7.91 5.03
N ARG A 117 -11.86 -6.60 5.14
CA ARG A 117 -12.83 -5.56 4.75
C ARG A 117 -13.12 -5.61 3.24
N ALA A 118 -12.10 -5.81 2.41
CA ALA A 118 -12.24 -5.91 0.96
C ALA A 118 -13.15 -7.09 0.55
N ARG A 119 -13.05 -8.23 1.24
CA ARG A 119 -13.95 -9.38 1.03
C ARG A 119 -15.42 -9.06 1.35
N ALA A 120 -15.68 -8.20 2.34
CA ALA A 120 -17.04 -7.74 2.63
C ALA A 120 -17.62 -6.84 1.52
N TRP A 121 -16.78 -6.32 0.64
CA TRP A 121 -17.17 -5.60 -0.58
C TRP A 121 -17.08 -6.49 -1.84
N GLU A 122 -17.02 -7.81 -1.65
CA GLU A 122 -16.92 -8.81 -2.72
C GLU A 122 -15.65 -8.66 -3.58
N ALA A 123 -14.61 -7.99 -3.06
CA ALA A 123 -13.34 -7.90 -3.75
C ALA A 123 -12.58 -9.23 -3.65
N ALA A 124 -12.05 -9.67 -4.78
CA ALA A 124 -11.24 -10.89 -4.88
C ALA A 124 -9.82 -10.69 -4.34
N ALA A 125 -9.32 -9.46 -4.39
CA ALA A 125 -7.93 -9.15 -4.07
C ALA A 125 -7.74 -7.75 -3.47
N VAL A 126 -6.58 -7.58 -2.82
CA VAL A 126 -6.02 -6.29 -2.43
C VAL A 126 -4.75 -6.04 -3.25
N ALA A 127 -4.66 -4.85 -3.85
CA ALA A 127 -3.46 -4.39 -4.52
C ALA A 127 -2.77 -3.28 -3.73
N THR A 128 -1.45 -3.19 -3.91
CA THR A 128 -0.62 -2.14 -3.32
C THR A 128 0.47 -1.75 -4.31
N GLY A 129 1.09 -0.58 -4.10
CA GLY A 129 2.24 -0.12 -4.87
C GLY A 129 3.58 -0.77 -4.48
N HIS A 130 3.58 -1.99 -3.92
CA HIS A 130 4.85 -2.63 -3.56
C HIS A 130 5.59 -3.15 -4.79
N TYR A 131 6.91 -2.98 -4.79
CA TYR A 131 7.83 -3.55 -5.78
C TYR A 131 8.18 -4.99 -5.41
N ALA A 132 7.24 -5.89 -5.65
CA ALA A 132 7.41 -7.33 -5.50
C ALA A 132 6.54 -8.03 -6.56
N ARG A 133 6.77 -9.31 -6.81
CA ARG A 133 6.00 -10.08 -7.79
C ARG A 133 5.45 -11.34 -7.17
N ILE A 134 4.30 -11.77 -7.65
CA ILE A 134 3.68 -13.02 -7.23
C ILE A 134 3.47 -13.89 -8.46
N THR A 135 3.92 -15.14 -8.39
CA THR A 135 3.61 -16.16 -9.40
C THR A 135 3.01 -17.38 -8.74
N ARG A 136 2.39 -18.26 -9.54
CA ARG A 136 1.91 -19.55 -9.08
C ARG A 136 2.81 -20.64 -9.65
N ASP A 137 3.36 -21.48 -8.79
CA ASP A 137 4.09 -22.67 -9.20
C ASP A 137 3.11 -23.65 -9.86
N GLU A 138 3.32 -23.97 -11.13
CA GLU A 138 2.39 -24.80 -11.91
C GLU A 138 2.33 -26.26 -11.42
N ARG A 139 3.41 -26.76 -10.83
CA ARG A 139 3.51 -28.16 -10.37
C ARG A 139 2.86 -28.36 -9.01
N THR A 140 3.02 -27.41 -8.11
CA THR A 140 2.57 -27.52 -6.70
C THR A 140 1.35 -26.68 -6.40
N GLY A 141 1.01 -25.74 -7.28
CA GLY A 141 -0.08 -24.77 -7.10
C GLY A 141 0.20 -23.69 -6.04
N ARG A 142 1.41 -23.65 -5.47
CA ARG A 142 1.80 -22.69 -4.43
C ARG A 142 1.99 -21.29 -5.01
N MET A 143 1.63 -20.29 -4.22
CA MET A 143 1.96 -18.89 -4.49
C MET A 143 3.40 -18.62 -4.09
N LEU A 144 4.18 -18.06 -5.01
CA LEU A 144 5.58 -17.72 -4.85
C LEU A 144 5.73 -16.20 -4.80
N LEU A 145 6.43 -15.70 -3.78
CA LEU A 145 6.82 -14.30 -3.68
C LEU A 145 8.20 -14.12 -4.30
N TRP A 146 8.30 -13.22 -5.26
CA TRP A 146 9.51 -12.89 -6.00
C TRP A 146 9.90 -11.44 -5.77
N ARG A 147 11.20 -11.18 -5.95
CA ARG A 147 11.73 -9.82 -5.98
C ARG A 147 11.07 -9.00 -7.08
N GLY A 148 10.87 -7.71 -6.83
CA GLY A 148 10.54 -6.72 -7.85
C GLY A 148 11.59 -6.68 -8.95
N ARG A 149 11.20 -6.23 -10.15
CA ARG A 149 12.12 -6.11 -11.29
C ARG A 149 13.18 -5.04 -11.06
N ASP A 150 12.85 -3.98 -10.33
CA ASP A 150 13.82 -2.97 -9.88
C ASP A 150 14.49 -3.45 -8.59
N GLU A 151 15.71 -3.97 -8.71
CA GLU A 151 16.46 -4.49 -7.56
C GLU A 151 16.72 -3.40 -6.49
N ARG A 152 16.81 -2.13 -6.89
CA ARG A 152 17.06 -1.00 -5.97
C ARG A 152 15.83 -0.65 -5.14
N LYS A 153 14.65 -1.10 -5.57
CA LYS A 153 13.37 -0.79 -4.93
C LYS A 153 12.65 -2.04 -4.45
N ASP A 154 13.24 -3.23 -4.58
CA ASP A 154 12.63 -4.48 -4.16
C ASP A 154 12.12 -4.39 -2.71
N GLN A 155 10.86 -4.77 -2.52
CA GLN A 155 10.17 -4.74 -1.24
C GLN A 155 9.71 -6.12 -0.79
N SER A 156 10.20 -7.18 -1.45
CA SER A 156 9.85 -8.57 -1.12
C SER A 156 10.19 -8.92 0.34
N ASP A 157 11.25 -8.33 0.90
CA ASP A 157 11.63 -8.52 2.31
C ASP A 157 10.51 -8.07 3.27
N PHE A 158 9.83 -6.96 3.02
CA PHE A 158 8.73 -6.52 3.89
C PHE A 158 7.45 -7.37 3.77
N LEU A 159 7.45 -8.36 2.87
CA LEU A 159 6.29 -9.19 2.51
C LEU A 159 6.53 -10.68 2.82
N TRP A 160 7.71 -11.05 3.33
CA TRP A 160 8.04 -12.45 3.68
C TRP A 160 7.04 -13.15 4.61
N PRO A 161 6.35 -12.50 5.58
CA PRO A 161 5.47 -13.21 6.51
C PRO A 161 4.06 -13.47 5.93
N LEU A 162 3.79 -13.08 4.67
CA LEU A 162 2.49 -13.31 4.05
C LEU A 162 2.21 -14.80 3.89
N THR A 163 1.01 -15.20 4.32
CA THR A 163 0.53 -16.57 4.16
C THR A 163 0.14 -16.87 2.71
N GLN A 164 0.01 -18.15 2.35
CA GLN A 164 -0.45 -18.55 1.01
C GLN A 164 -1.82 -17.96 0.65
N ALA A 165 -2.75 -17.88 1.61
CA ALA A 165 -4.06 -17.28 1.40
C ALA A 165 -3.97 -15.75 1.15
N GLN A 166 -3.03 -15.07 1.81
CA GLN A 166 -2.79 -13.65 1.59
C GLN A 166 -2.10 -13.40 0.25
N LEU A 167 -1.09 -14.20 -0.11
CA LEU A 167 -0.42 -14.13 -1.41
C LEU A 167 -1.39 -14.39 -2.57
N ALA A 168 -2.31 -15.34 -2.43
CA ALA A 168 -3.33 -15.61 -3.45
C ALA A 168 -4.25 -14.40 -3.72
N ALA A 169 -4.51 -13.60 -2.69
CA ALA A 169 -5.35 -12.41 -2.76
C ALA A 169 -4.55 -11.10 -2.87
N ALA A 170 -3.23 -11.15 -3.06
CA ALA A 170 -2.39 -9.97 -3.22
C ALA A 170 -2.14 -9.67 -4.69
N ARG A 171 -2.03 -8.39 -5.03
CA ARG A 171 -1.59 -7.89 -6.34
C ARG A 171 -0.53 -6.81 -6.17
N PHE A 172 0.52 -6.87 -6.99
CA PHE A 172 1.63 -5.91 -7.00
C PHE A 172 1.86 -5.42 -8.44
N PRO A 173 0.97 -4.56 -8.98
CA PRO A 173 0.99 -4.23 -10.41
C PRO A 173 2.29 -3.56 -10.88
N VAL A 174 2.96 -2.82 -9.99
CA VAL A 174 4.23 -2.12 -10.30
C VAL A 174 5.45 -3.04 -10.16
N GLY A 175 5.28 -4.29 -9.72
CA GLY A 175 6.38 -5.23 -9.46
C GLY A 175 7.25 -5.55 -10.67
N ASP A 176 6.71 -5.42 -11.89
CA ASP A 176 7.43 -5.66 -13.14
C ASP A 176 8.00 -4.38 -13.80
N MET A 177 7.96 -3.25 -13.09
CA MET A 177 8.41 -1.94 -13.56
C MET A 177 9.63 -1.44 -12.78
N THR A 178 10.41 -0.56 -13.41
CA THR A 178 11.39 0.28 -12.70
C THR A 178 10.73 1.50 -12.09
N LYS A 179 11.34 2.09 -11.06
CA LYS A 179 10.80 3.32 -10.44
C LYS A 179 10.63 4.46 -11.44
N ASP A 180 11.61 4.59 -12.33
CA ASP A 180 11.59 5.62 -13.38
C ASP A 180 10.41 5.39 -14.33
N ALA A 181 10.17 4.14 -14.75
CA ALA A 181 9.01 3.79 -15.58
C ALA A 181 7.68 4.05 -14.86
N VAL A 182 7.60 3.84 -13.54
CA VAL A 182 6.42 4.18 -12.74
C VAL A 182 6.18 5.68 -12.75
N ARG A 183 7.21 6.51 -12.53
CA ARG A 183 7.09 7.97 -12.60
C ARG A 183 6.69 8.45 -13.99
N ASP A 184 7.31 7.93 -15.04
CA ASP A 184 6.98 8.29 -16.42
C ASP A 184 5.53 7.91 -16.77
N ARG A 185 5.07 6.76 -16.30
CA ARG A 185 3.66 6.35 -16.43
C ARG A 185 2.72 7.33 -15.72
N ALA A 186 3.05 7.73 -14.49
CA ALA A 186 2.25 8.69 -13.74
C ALA A 186 2.16 10.04 -14.45
N ARG A 187 3.28 10.53 -15.03
CA ARG A 187 3.30 11.77 -15.84
C ARG A 187 2.47 11.65 -17.10
N ALA A 188 2.60 10.54 -17.83
CA ALA A 188 1.82 10.30 -19.05
C ALA A 188 0.31 10.26 -18.79
N LEU A 189 -0.10 9.79 -17.61
CA LEU A 189 -1.50 9.77 -17.17
C LEU A 189 -1.97 11.11 -16.57
N GLY A 190 -1.05 12.06 -16.34
CA GLY A 190 -1.34 13.34 -15.71
C GLY A 190 -1.80 13.20 -14.26
N LEU A 191 -1.20 12.26 -13.51
CA LEU A 191 -1.53 12.04 -12.10
C LEU A 191 -0.84 13.11 -11.24
N VAL A 192 -1.58 13.68 -10.28
CA VAL A 192 -1.05 14.69 -9.34
C VAL A 192 0.15 14.18 -8.54
N THR A 193 0.23 12.87 -8.34
CA THR A 193 1.27 12.20 -7.58
C THR A 193 2.56 11.91 -8.35
N ALA A 194 2.66 12.28 -9.63
CA ALA A 194 3.76 11.88 -10.50
C ALA A 194 5.15 12.29 -9.98
N ASP A 195 5.24 13.47 -9.38
CA ASP A 195 6.49 14.02 -8.84
C ASP A 195 6.53 14.04 -7.30
N THR A 196 5.56 13.38 -6.63
CA THR A 196 5.55 13.26 -5.17
C THR A 196 6.84 12.59 -4.68
N PRO A 197 7.52 13.16 -3.67
CA PRO A 197 8.68 12.54 -3.03
C PRO A 197 8.35 11.17 -2.47
N GLU A 198 9.35 10.30 -2.39
CA GLU A 198 9.15 8.97 -1.83
C GLU A 198 9.12 9.02 -0.30
N SER A 199 8.22 8.26 0.31
CA SER A 199 8.24 8.00 1.75
C SER A 199 9.36 7.00 2.05
N GLN A 200 10.42 7.45 2.74
CA GLN A 200 11.56 6.62 3.11
C GLN A 200 11.60 6.26 4.62
N GLU A 201 10.63 6.75 5.40
CA GLU A 201 10.62 6.60 6.86
C GLU A 201 9.46 5.74 7.37
N ILE A 202 9.54 5.35 8.66
CA ILE A 202 8.44 4.70 9.37
C ILE A 202 7.25 5.67 9.44
N CYS A 203 6.10 5.25 8.92
CA CYS A 203 4.99 6.16 8.62
C CYS A 203 4.36 6.90 9.81
N PHE A 204 4.62 6.47 11.04
CA PHE A 204 4.11 7.06 12.28
C PHE A 204 5.19 7.70 13.16
N ILE A 205 6.44 7.74 12.69
CA ILE A 205 7.52 8.47 13.35
C ILE A 205 7.63 9.86 12.68
N PRO A 206 7.66 10.96 13.46
CA PRO A 206 7.73 12.32 12.92
C PRO A 206 8.98 12.63 12.11
#